data_AF-V9G8B5-F1
#
_entry.id   AF-V9G8B5-F1
#
_cell.length_a   1.000
_cell.length_b   1.000
_cell.length_c   1.000
_cell.angle_alpha   90.00
_cell.angle_beta   90.00
_cell.angle_gamma   90.00
#
_symmetry.space_group_name_H-M   'P 1'
#
loop_
_entity.id
_entity.type
_entity.pdbx_description
1 polymer ?
#
loop_
_entity_poly.entity_id
_entity_poly.type
_entity_poly.pdbx_seq_one_letter_code
_entity_poly.pdbx_strand_id
1 'polypeptide(L)'
;MSRHTTTITVHMALSEYGDAVIYGSTVMNGYVSGQYLKHRLFAWHEESFFGTELTVQTVSDMEVIILPAEQVLGFFAEGRLLEHIEWVWDADCLPFIQIAPSLAASIKDKQFMPSFSAFRAGKLQWEWDTQCFHSEEQVLLDALCSDEIWHEGLHATYSAAVHNSCYGSEEAAADLRREFPLLFSGNRTGVEGMDARSWLIAIGWRADTAPFRPLLQLLEPDDEAEDWRLRLVLQNKEDAADLAAVRLSADGEALGTWQEAWTPHILERSPGWLQSLRAILPDRYLYDTGEQVLNKPLSDEAAWQFLTMDSQRLLDSGWLVLLPAWWEAASRKKPKLRAKVHAGEGDNRERSSGGSLFGLDALINFDWRIASETRP
;
A
#
# COMPACT_ATOMS: atom_id res chain seq x y z
N MET A 1 0.83 -54.09 -10.55
CA MET A 1 2.15 -54.12 -9.91
C MET A 1 2.42 -52.73 -9.38
N SER A 2 2.74 -52.59 -8.08
CA SER A 2 2.99 -51.27 -7.48
C SER A 2 4.11 -50.58 -8.25
N ARG A 3 3.83 -49.40 -8.83
CA ARG A 3 4.83 -48.57 -9.53
C ARG A 3 5.82 -47.92 -8.56
N HIS A 4 5.50 -47.87 -7.28
CA HIS A 4 6.27 -47.20 -6.24
C HIS A 4 6.92 -48.22 -5.30
N THR A 5 8.19 -47.97 -4.99
CA THR A 5 9.03 -48.84 -4.14
C THR A 5 8.94 -48.45 -2.66
N THR A 6 8.55 -47.20 -2.38
CA THR A 6 8.42 -46.63 -1.04
C THR A 6 7.48 -45.43 -1.09
N THR A 7 6.76 -45.19 0.00
CA THR A 7 5.91 -44.00 0.21
C THR A 7 6.51 -43.15 1.31
N ILE A 8 6.68 -41.86 1.06
CA ILE A 8 7.22 -40.89 2.01
C ILE A 8 6.24 -39.72 2.14
N THR A 9 5.79 -39.46 3.35
CA THR A 9 5.05 -38.23 3.67
C THR A 9 6.05 -37.13 3.98
N VAL A 10 5.97 -36.02 3.27
CA VAL A 10 6.82 -34.85 3.42
C VAL A 10 6.04 -33.77 4.14
N HIS A 11 6.63 -33.28 5.22
CA HIS A 11 6.13 -32.18 6.03
C HIS A 11 7.05 -30.98 5.81
N MET A 12 6.46 -29.80 5.77
CA MET A 12 7.19 -28.56 5.56
C MET A 12 6.58 -27.43 6.40
N ALA A 13 7.43 -26.55 6.88
CA ALA A 13 7.05 -25.24 7.38
C ALA A 13 7.97 -24.18 6.80
N LEU A 14 7.49 -22.96 6.66
CA LEU A 14 8.33 -21.80 6.34
C LEU A 14 8.74 -21.10 7.64
N SER A 15 9.99 -20.67 7.72
CA SER A 15 10.47 -19.78 8.78
C SER A 15 10.09 -18.31 8.49
N GLU A 16 10.21 -17.43 9.48
CA GLU A 16 10.05 -15.97 9.32
C GLU A 16 11.01 -15.35 8.28
N TYR A 17 12.11 -16.04 7.96
CA TYR A 17 13.09 -15.62 6.95
C TYR A 17 12.83 -16.22 5.56
N GLY A 18 11.81 -17.09 5.43
CA GLY A 18 11.44 -17.75 4.19
C GLY A 18 12.14 -19.09 3.94
N ASP A 19 13.06 -19.51 4.80
CA ASP A 19 13.67 -20.84 4.68
C ASP A 19 12.62 -21.92 4.90
N ALA A 20 12.59 -22.94 4.04
CA ALA A 20 11.71 -24.09 4.21
C ALA A 20 12.38 -25.16 5.07
N VAL A 21 11.73 -25.52 6.16
CA VAL A 21 12.13 -26.60 7.08
C VAL A 21 11.37 -27.85 6.69
N ILE A 22 12.06 -28.85 6.16
CA ILE A 22 11.44 -30.03 5.54
C ILE A 22 11.86 -31.30 6.27
N TYR A 23 10.90 -32.16 6.61
CA TYR A 23 11.20 -33.49 7.14
C TYR A 23 10.25 -34.55 6.56
N GLY A 24 10.61 -35.82 6.73
CA GLY A 24 9.90 -36.94 6.14
C GLY A 24 9.47 -37.96 7.18
N SER A 25 8.28 -38.52 6.99
CA SER A 25 7.79 -39.66 7.76
C SER A 25 7.35 -40.80 6.84
N THR A 26 7.47 -42.03 7.33
CA THR A 26 6.96 -43.22 6.66
C THR A 26 5.48 -43.44 6.98
N VAL A 27 4.83 -44.38 6.28
CA VAL A 27 3.43 -44.79 6.53
C VAL A 27 3.21 -45.30 7.97
N MET A 28 4.27 -45.77 8.63
CA MET A 28 4.23 -46.20 10.04
C MET A 28 4.51 -45.05 11.04
N ASN A 29 4.49 -43.80 10.59
CA ASN A 29 4.85 -42.60 11.36
C ASN A 29 6.28 -42.61 11.94
N GLY A 30 7.18 -43.41 11.39
CA GLY A 30 8.61 -43.34 11.70
C GLY A 30 9.29 -42.25 10.88
N TYR A 31 10.16 -41.44 11.50
CA TYR A 31 10.94 -40.41 10.80
C TYR A 31 11.93 -41.03 9.82
N VAL A 32 12.05 -40.41 8.66
CA VAL A 32 13.05 -40.72 7.65
C VAL A 32 14.32 -39.93 7.98
N SER A 33 15.50 -40.53 7.80
CA SER A 33 16.74 -39.76 8.01
C SER A 33 16.83 -38.60 7.02
N GLY A 34 17.30 -37.45 7.50
CA GLY A 34 17.44 -36.23 6.73
C GLY A 34 18.36 -36.44 5.52
N GLN A 35 19.46 -37.19 5.68
CA GLN A 35 20.32 -37.55 4.53
C GLN A 35 19.60 -38.38 3.47
N TYR A 36 18.78 -39.35 3.90
CA TYR A 36 18.04 -40.22 2.98
C TYR A 36 16.99 -39.44 2.20
N LEU A 37 16.25 -38.56 2.89
CA LEU A 37 15.25 -37.68 2.31
C LEU A 37 15.90 -36.65 1.37
N LYS A 38 16.98 -35.99 1.82
CA LYS A 38 17.69 -34.93 1.10
C LYS A 38 18.12 -35.37 -0.30
N HIS A 39 18.83 -36.49 -0.41
CA HIS A 39 19.33 -36.98 -1.70
C HIS A 39 18.23 -37.50 -2.63
N ARG A 40 17.00 -37.71 -2.14
CA ARG A 40 15.86 -38.20 -2.95
C ARG A 40 14.93 -37.07 -3.35
N LEU A 41 14.58 -36.20 -2.40
CA LEU A 41 13.67 -35.10 -2.61
C LEU A 41 14.29 -34.07 -3.56
N PHE A 42 15.58 -33.78 -3.40
CA PHE A 42 16.31 -32.79 -4.19
C PHE A 42 17.17 -33.41 -5.30
N ALA A 43 16.91 -34.66 -5.68
CA ALA A 43 17.73 -35.40 -6.66
C ALA A 43 17.81 -34.72 -8.04
N TRP A 44 16.82 -33.88 -8.38
CA TRP A 44 16.76 -33.13 -9.64
C TRP A 44 16.88 -31.61 -9.46
N HIS A 45 17.15 -31.14 -8.25
CA HIS A 45 17.22 -29.73 -7.94
C HIS A 45 18.66 -29.22 -8.13
N GLU A 46 18.93 -28.63 -9.30
CA GLU A 46 20.28 -28.20 -9.69
C GLU A 46 20.83 -27.11 -8.77
N GLU A 47 19.99 -26.16 -8.34
CA GLU A 47 20.40 -25.01 -7.52
C GLU A 47 20.94 -25.42 -6.15
N SER A 48 20.50 -26.54 -5.59
CA SER A 48 21.04 -27.10 -4.35
C SER A 48 22.19 -28.10 -4.57
N PHE A 49 22.76 -28.12 -5.77
CA PHE A 49 23.69 -29.12 -6.25
C PHE A 49 23.17 -30.54 -5.99
N PHE A 50 21.94 -30.80 -6.46
CA PHE A 50 21.22 -32.06 -6.30
C PHE A 50 21.05 -32.47 -4.83
N GLY A 51 20.82 -31.49 -3.95
CA GLY A 51 20.61 -31.65 -2.51
C GLY A 51 21.88 -31.79 -1.67
N THR A 52 23.07 -31.81 -2.27
CA THR A 52 24.31 -32.05 -1.51
C THR A 52 24.67 -30.88 -0.61
N GLU A 53 24.47 -29.64 -1.07
CA GLU A 53 24.80 -28.41 -0.34
C GLU A 53 23.79 -28.07 0.75
N LEU A 54 22.60 -28.68 0.73
CA LEU A 54 21.59 -28.44 1.76
C LEU A 54 22.04 -28.96 3.12
N THR A 55 21.77 -28.14 4.14
CA THR A 55 22.08 -28.47 5.53
C THR A 55 21.00 -29.37 6.12
N VAL A 56 21.43 -30.33 6.94
CA VAL A 56 20.54 -31.16 7.75
C VAL A 56 20.80 -30.80 9.21
N GLN A 57 19.75 -30.45 9.93
CA GLN A 57 19.80 -30.13 11.35
C GLN A 57 19.01 -31.16 12.14
N THR A 58 19.40 -31.41 13.39
CA THR A 58 18.68 -32.31 14.28
C THR A 58 17.91 -31.49 15.31
N VAL A 59 16.59 -31.63 15.32
CA VAL A 59 15.67 -30.94 16.24
C VAL A 59 14.82 -31.99 16.94
N SER A 60 14.94 -32.12 18.26
CA SER A 60 14.11 -33.03 19.08
C SER A 60 14.02 -34.47 18.53
N ASP A 61 15.17 -35.07 18.23
CA ASP A 61 15.34 -36.41 17.63
C ASP A 61 14.82 -36.57 16.18
N MET A 62 14.46 -35.47 15.52
CA MET A 62 14.08 -35.42 14.10
C MET A 62 15.18 -34.76 13.28
N GLU A 63 15.51 -35.32 12.12
CA GLU A 63 16.41 -34.69 11.16
C GLU A 63 15.60 -33.88 10.14
N VAL A 64 15.82 -32.56 10.14
CA VAL A 64 15.16 -31.60 9.25
C VAL A 64 16.15 -31.08 8.21
N ILE A 65 15.69 -30.87 6.98
CA ILE A 65 16.45 -30.28 5.88
C ILE A 65 16.07 -28.81 5.81
N ILE A 66 17.07 -27.93 5.71
CA ILE A 66 16.83 -26.50 5.50
C ILE A 66 17.08 -26.19 4.02
N LEU A 67 16.03 -25.76 3.34
CA LEU A 67 16.08 -25.23 1.99
C LEU A 67 16.08 -23.70 2.07
N PRO A 68 17.15 -23.01 1.61
CA PRO A 68 17.26 -21.56 1.69
C PRO A 68 16.11 -20.84 0.97
N ALA A 69 15.65 -19.72 1.53
CA ALA A 69 14.50 -18.95 1.06
C ALA A 69 14.51 -18.67 -0.46
N GLU A 70 15.67 -18.33 -1.02
CA GLU A 70 15.82 -18.04 -2.45
C GLU A 70 15.57 -19.25 -3.37
N GLN A 71 15.72 -20.47 -2.87
CA GLN A 71 15.57 -21.72 -3.63
C GLN A 71 14.17 -22.34 -3.49
N VAL A 72 13.42 -22.00 -2.44
CA VAL A 72 12.14 -22.65 -2.11
C VAL A 72 11.15 -22.54 -3.26
N LEU A 73 10.88 -21.32 -3.76
CA LEU A 73 9.90 -21.13 -4.83
C LEU A 73 10.32 -21.84 -6.11
N GLY A 74 11.61 -21.81 -6.47
CA GLY A 74 12.13 -22.50 -7.65
C GLY A 74 11.90 -24.01 -7.56
N PHE A 75 12.26 -24.62 -6.42
CA PHE A 75 12.09 -26.06 -6.19
C PHE A 75 10.63 -26.51 -6.35
N PHE A 76 9.69 -25.82 -5.71
CA PHE A 76 8.27 -26.19 -5.76
C PHE A 76 7.60 -25.85 -7.09
N ALA A 77 8.06 -24.80 -7.78
CA ALA A 77 7.58 -24.46 -9.12
C ALA A 77 7.97 -25.50 -10.17
N GLU A 78 9.17 -26.08 -10.07
CA GLU A 78 9.61 -27.14 -10.98
C GLU A 78 8.91 -28.48 -10.72
N GLY A 79 8.68 -28.82 -9.46
CA GLY A 79 7.97 -30.03 -9.04
C GLY A 79 8.61 -31.35 -9.51
N ARG A 80 9.90 -31.35 -9.85
CA ARG A 80 10.62 -32.52 -10.39
C ARG A 80 11.04 -33.48 -9.29
N LEU A 81 10.28 -34.56 -9.12
CA LEU A 81 10.52 -35.58 -8.11
C LEU A 81 10.82 -36.95 -8.72
N LEU A 82 11.43 -37.84 -7.93
CA LEU A 82 11.71 -39.22 -8.34
C LEU A 82 10.41 -40.02 -8.46
N GLU A 83 10.09 -40.51 -9.67
CA GLU A 83 8.83 -41.23 -9.97
C GLU A 83 8.67 -42.57 -9.24
N HIS A 84 9.78 -43.21 -8.85
CA HIS A 84 9.77 -44.51 -8.18
C HIS A 84 9.42 -44.42 -6.68
N ILE A 85 9.29 -43.20 -6.15
CA ILE A 85 8.85 -42.90 -4.79
C ILE A 85 7.46 -42.26 -4.87
N GLU A 86 6.55 -42.72 -4.04
CA GLU A 86 5.28 -42.05 -3.84
C GLU A 86 5.47 -40.93 -2.80
N TRP A 87 5.32 -39.69 -3.24
CA TRP A 87 5.43 -38.50 -2.41
C TRP A 87 4.05 -38.05 -1.96
N VAL A 88 3.83 -38.04 -0.65
CA VAL A 88 2.61 -37.51 -0.03
C VAL A 88 2.99 -36.22 0.65
N TRP A 89 2.29 -35.13 0.36
CA TRP A 89 2.52 -33.85 1.01
C TRP A 89 1.54 -33.65 2.15
N ASP A 90 2.01 -33.09 3.25
CA ASP A 90 1.14 -32.72 4.35
C ASP A 90 0.11 -31.67 3.93
N ALA A 91 -1.08 -31.73 4.52
CA ALA A 91 -2.24 -30.94 4.10
C ALA A 91 -1.99 -29.44 4.19
N ASP A 92 -1.25 -29.02 5.22
CA ASP A 92 -0.95 -27.61 5.49
C ASP A 92 -0.03 -27.00 4.42
N CYS A 93 0.76 -27.83 3.74
CA CYS A 93 1.72 -27.39 2.72
C CYS A 93 1.11 -27.35 1.31
N LEU A 94 -0.01 -28.05 1.08
CA LEU A 94 -0.61 -28.18 -0.25
C LEU A 94 -0.96 -26.84 -0.91
N PRO A 95 -1.57 -25.85 -0.21
CA PRO A 95 -1.86 -24.57 -0.83
C PRO A 95 -0.60 -23.87 -1.36
N PHE A 96 0.49 -23.92 -0.59
CA PHE A 96 1.78 -23.35 -1.00
C PHE A 96 2.35 -24.04 -2.24
N ILE A 97 2.35 -25.39 -2.27
CA ILE A 97 2.87 -26.16 -3.40
C ILE A 97 2.06 -25.88 -4.67
N GLN A 98 0.74 -25.72 -4.54
CA GLN A 98 -0.14 -25.43 -5.67
C GLN A 98 0.09 -24.03 -6.26
N ILE A 99 0.38 -23.03 -5.42
CA ILE A 99 0.56 -21.64 -5.87
C ILE A 99 2.01 -21.31 -6.28
N ALA A 100 3.00 -22.11 -5.84
CA ALA A 100 4.41 -21.88 -6.12
C ALA A 100 4.76 -21.68 -7.62
N PRO A 101 4.20 -22.47 -8.58
CA PRO A 101 4.44 -22.24 -10.01
C PRO A 101 3.99 -20.86 -10.49
N SER A 102 2.82 -20.40 -10.03
CA SER A 102 2.26 -19.10 -10.41
C SER A 102 3.03 -17.95 -9.79
N LEU A 103 3.49 -18.09 -8.54
CA LEU A 103 4.41 -17.14 -7.92
C LEU A 103 5.73 -17.08 -8.68
N ALA A 104 6.35 -18.20 -9.03
CA ALA A 104 7.58 -18.21 -9.82
C ALA A 104 7.39 -17.59 -11.22
N ALA A 105 6.25 -17.84 -11.87
CA ALA A 105 5.90 -17.20 -13.14
C ALA A 105 5.77 -15.68 -12.99
N SER A 106 5.13 -15.18 -11.94
CA SER A 106 5.01 -13.74 -11.67
C SER A 106 6.38 -13.04 -11.53
N ILE A 107 7.38 -13.71 -10.92
CA ILE A 107 8.74 -13.19 -10.80
C ILE A 107 9.39 -13.09 -12.18
N LYS A 108 9.27 -14.16 -12.98
CA LYS A 108 9.82 -14.22 -14.35
C LYS A 108 9.23 -13.16 -15.27
N ASP A 109 7.93 -12.92 -15.15
CA ASP A 109 7.19 -11.93 -15.94
C ASP A 109 7.31 -10.50 -15.36
N LYS A 110 8.11 -10.31 -14.30
CA LYS A 110 8.32 -9.04 -13.58
C LYS A 110 7.04 -8.42 -13.03
N GLN A 111 6.09 -9.26 -12.66
CA GLN A 111 4.80 -8.91 -12.06
C GLN A 111 4.90 -8.86 -10.53
N PHE A 112 5.81 -8.03 -10.04
CA PHE A 112 6.04 -7.82 -8.61
C PHE A 112 6.26 -6.34 -8.32
N MET A 113 6.08 -5.97 -7.06
CA MET A 113 6.25 -4.61 -6.58
C MET A 113 6.89 -4.60 -5.19
N PRO A 114 7.55 -3.50 -4.80
CA PRO A 114 8.05 -3.36 -3.43
C PRO A 114 6.86 -3.27 -2.47
N SER A 115 6.99 -3.81 -1.27
CA SER A 115 5.92 -3.83 -0.28
C SER A 115 5.88 -2.56 0.55
N PHE A 116 4.71 -1.91 0.59
CA PHE A 116 4.54 -0.66 1.34
C PHE A 116 4.59 -0.87 2.85
N SER A 117 4.03 -1.98 3.35
CA SER A 117 4.07 -2.33 4.78
C SER A 117 5.52 -2.56 5.24
N ALA A 118 6.30 -3.32 4.47
CA ALA A 118 7.72 -3.56 4.74
C ALA A 118 8.54 -2.26 4.69
N PHE A 119 8.29 -1.42 3.68
CA PHE A 119 8.95 -0.12 3.55
C PHE A 119 8.72 0.75 4.79
N ARG A 120 7.48 0.86 5.28
CA ARG A 120 7.18 1.58 6.53
C ARG A 120 7.96 1.01 7.71
N ALA A 121 8.06 -0.31 7.80
CA ALA A 121 8.70 -1.01 8.92
C ALA A 121 10.24 -0.94 8.95
N GLY A 122 10.93 -0.51 7.89
CA GLY A 122 12.40 -0.59 7.88
C GLY A 122 12.98 -1.32 6.70
N LYS A 123 12.20 -2.19 6.08
CA LYS A 123 12.69 -3.30 5.29
C LYS A 123 12.38 -3.06 3.81
N LEU A 124 13.21 -3.65 2.95
CA LEU A 124 12.87 -3.80 1.54
C LEU A 124 12.42 -5.24 1.34
N GLN A 125 11.14 -5.43 1.05
CA GLN A 125 10.58 -6.71 0.65
C GLN A 125 9.78 -6.54 -0.63
N TRP A 126 9.65 -7.62 -1.38
CA TRP A 126 8.86 -7.69 -2.60
C TRP A 126 7.56 -8.45 -2.35
N GLU A 127 6.49 -8.00 -3.02
CA GLU A 127 5.19 -8.64 -3.05
C GLU A 127 4.75 -8.84 -4.50
N TRP A 128 3.93 -9.86 -4.73
CA TRP A 128 3.38 -10.16 -6.05
C TRP A 128 2.25 -9.19 -6.39
N ASP A 129 2.04 -8.95 -7.69
CA ASP A 129 0.85 -8.21 -8.14
C ASP A 129 -0.40 -9.10 -8.08
N THR A 130 -1.32 -8.80 -7.17
CA THR A 130 -2.55 -9.57 -6.96
C THR A 130 -3.45 -9.61 -8.19
N GLN A 131 -3.31 -8.64 -9.11
CA GLN A 131 -4.08 -8.57 -10.35
C GLN A 131 -3.66 -9.64 -11.38
N CYS A 132 -2.51 -10.29 -11.18
CA CYS A 132 -1.98 -11.29 -12.10
C CYS A 132 -2.50 -12.71 -11.84
N PHE A 133 -3.18 -12.94 -10.71
CA PHE A 133 -3.68 -14.26 -10.31
C PHE A 133 -5.15 -14.42 -10.64
N HIS A 134 -5.54 -15.65 -11.01
CA HIS A 134 -6.93 -16.03 -11.21
C HIS A 134 -7.67 -16.21 -9.87
N SER A 135 -9.00 -16.28 -9.90
CA SER A 135 -9.82 -16.37 -8.69
C SER A 135 -9.50 -17.58 -7.80
N GLU A 136 -9.14 -18.72 -8.39
CA GLU A 136 -8.77 -19.93 -7.62
C GLU A 136 -7.44 -19.74 -6.88
N GLU A 137 -6.47 -19.12 -7.53
CA GLU A 137 -5.15 -18.81 -6.97
C GLU A 137 -5.23 -17.76 -5.87
N GLN A 138 -6.09 -16.75 -6.04
CA GLN A 138 -6.37 -15.75 -5.01
C GLN A 138 -6.92 -16.40 -3.73
N VAL A 139 -7.82 -17.38 -3.84
CA VAL A 139 -8.33 -18.11 -2.68
C VAL A 139 -7.21 -18.86 -1.94
N LEU A 140 -6.26 -19.46 -2.66
CA LEU A 140 -5.10 -20.13 -2.05
C LEU A 140 -4.18 -19.13 -1.34
N LEU A 141 -3.89 -17.99 -1.98
CA LEU A 141 -3.08 -16.92 -1.40
C LEU A 141 -3.74 -16.33 -0.15
N ASP A 142 -5.04 -16.08 -0.19
CA ASP A 142 -5.81 -15.57 0.95
C ASP A 142 -5.79 -16.56 2.12
N ALA A 143 -5.92 -17.87 1.84
CA ALA A 143 -5.82 -18.92 2.85
C ALA A 143 -4.44 -18.95 3.52
N LEU A 144 -3.36 -18.87 2.73
CA LEU A 144 -1.98 -18.81 3.24
C LEU A 144 -1.71 -17.53 4.02
N CYS A 145 -2.20 -16.38 3.54
CA CYS A 145 -1.99 -15.09 4.18
C CYS A 145 -2.85 -14.88 5.43
N SER A 146 -3.87 -15.73 5.65
CA SER A 146 -4.71 -15.70 6.86
C SER A 146 -4.00 -16.31 8.07
N ASP A 147 -3.00 -17.17 7.85
CA ASP A 147 -2.12 -17.71 8.89
C ASP A 147 -0.86 -16.85 8.98
N GLU A 148 -0.56 -16.30 10.17
CA GLU A 148 0.55 -15.38 10.39
C GLU A 148 1.92 -16.00 10.06
N ILE A 149 2.11 -17.29 10.36
CA ILE A 149 3.38 -17.99 10.12
C ILE A 149 3.60 -18.17 8.61
N TRP A 150 2.56 -18.61 7.90
CA TRP A 150 2.60 -18.75 6.46
C TRP A 150 2.72 -17.41 5.75
N HIS A 151 2.03 -16.37 6.24
CA HIS A 151 2.10 -15.03 5.69
C HIS A 151 3.54 -14.50 5.70
N GLU A 152 4.19 -14.48 6.86
CA GLU A 152 5.56 -13.98 6.98
C GLU A 152 6.55 -14.79 6.15
N GLY A 153 6.48 -16.13 6.26
CA GLY A 153 7.35 -17.03 5.52
C GLY A 153 7.17 -16.92 4.01
N LEU A 154 5.93 -16.82 3.52
CA LEU A 154 5.62 -16.67 2.09
C LEU A 154 6.18 -15.36 1.52
N HIS A 155 5.95 -14.24 2.21
CA HIS A 155 6.48 -12.94 1.79
C HIS A 155 8.01 -12.91 1.80
N ALA A 156 8.64 -13.50 2.82
CA ALA A 156 10.10 -13.59 2.90
C ALA A 156 10.67 -14.47 1.78
N THR A 157 10.06 -15.63 1.53
CA THR A 157 10.43 -16.54 0.43
C THR A 157 10.30 -15.86 -0.93
N TYR A 158 9.16 -15.22 -1.19
CA TYR A 158 8.92 -14.49 -2.44
C TYR A 158 9.95 -13.37 -2.64
N SER A 159 10.19 -12.59 -1.59
CA SER A 159 11.17 -11.51 -1.63
C SER A 159 12.59 -12.01 -1.87
N ALA A 160 12.98 -13.13 -1.27
CA ALA A 160 14.29 -13.75 -1.49
C ALA A 160 14.44 -14.25 -2.93
N ALA A 161 13.40 -14.90 -3.48
CA ALA A 161 13.39 -15.37 -4.86
C ALA A 161 13.45 -14.22 -5.89
N VAL A 162 12.72 -13.11 -5.65
CA VAL A 162 12.82 -11.89 -6.47
C VAL A 162 14.22 -11.30 -6.39
N HIS A 163 14.79 -11.20 -5.18
CA HIS A 163 16.15 -10.70 -5.02
C HIS A 163 17.14 -11.56 -5.79
N ASN A 164 17.15 -12.87 -5.60
CA ASN A 164 18.05 -13.81 -6.28
C ASN A 164 17.90 -13.73 -7.81
N SER A 165 16.67 -13.75 -8.32
CA SER A 165 16.39 -13.82 -9.77
C SER A 165 16.59 -12.50 -10.51
N CYS A 166 16.29 -11.36 -9.87
CA CYS A 166 16.26 -10.05 -10.54
C CYS A 166 17.33 -9.08 -10.06
N TYR A 167 17.79 -9.18 -8.81
CA TYR A 167 18.63 -8.17 -8.16
C TYR A 167 19.84 -8.77 -7.42
N GLY A 168 20.18 -10.04 -7.68
CA GLY A 168 21.26 -10.75 -6.99
C GLY A 168 22.64 -10.33 -7.46
N SER A 169 22.75 -9.69 -8.63
CA SER A 169 24.00 -9.10 -9.11
C SER A 169 24.16 -7.66 -8.58
N GLU A 170 25.42 -7.27 -8.35
CA GLU A 170 25.75 -5.91 -7.91
C GLU A 170 25.26 -4.85 -8.91
N GLU A 171 25.36 -5.17 -10.21
CA GLU A 171 24.91 -4.31 -11.32
C GLU A 171 23.39 -4.08 -11.27
N ALA A 172 22.59 -5.15 -11.18
CA ALA A 172 21.13 -5.04 -11.12
C ALA A 172 20.66 -4.32 -9.85
N ALA A 173 21.33 -4.57 -8.73
CA ALA A 173 21.07 -3.86 -7.48
C ALA A 173 21.46 -2.37 -7.56
N ALA A 174 22.50 -2.01 -8.31
CA ALA A 174 22.89 -0.62 -8.53
C ALA A 174 21.90 0.10 -9.47
N ASP A 175 21.46 -0.57 -10.53
CA ASP A 175 20.43 -0.06 -11.45
C ASP A 175 19.12 0.21 -10.71
N LEU A 176 18.66 -0.71 -9.86
CA LEU A 176 17.47 -0.52 -9.03
C LEU A 176 17.58 0.74 -8.14
N ARG A 177 18.73 0.96 -7.51
CA ARG A 177 18.97 2.17 -6.69
C ARG A 177 19.00 3.46 -7.50
N ARG A 178 19.48 3.39 -8.75
CA ARG A 178 19.51 4.54 -9.66
C ARG A 178 18.11 4.90 -10.16
N GLU A 179 17.31 3.90 -10.51
CA GLU A 179 15.97 4.08 -11.07
C GLU A 179 14.95 4.47 -10.00
N PHE A 180 15.05 3.88 -8.80
CA PHE A 180 14.10 4.09 -7.71
C PHE A 180 14.82 4.53 -6.42
N PRO A 181 15.48 5.70 -6.40
CA PRO A 181 16.24 6.15 -5.23
C PRO A 181 15.38 6.34 -3.97
N LEU A 182 14.09 6.65 -4.14
CA LEU A 182 13.15 6.85 -3.04
C LEU A 182 12.87 5.56 -2.25
N LEU A 183 13.01 4.37 -2.86
CA LEU A 183 12.91 3.08 -2.15
C LEU A 183 13.98 2.91 -1.07
N PHE A 184 15.14 3.54 -1.26
CA PHE A 184 16.28 3.45 -0.36
C PHE A 184 16.42 4.68 0.54
N SER A 185 15.50 5.63 0.42
CA SER A 185 15.53 6.83 1.23
C SER A 185 15.16 6.51 2.68
N GLY A 186 16.03 6.91 3.62
CA GLY A 186 15.73 6.80 5.06
C GLY A 186 14.67 7.80 5.51
N ASN A 187 14.35 8.80 4.67
CA ASN A 187 13.36 9.81 5.00
C ASN A 187 11.95 9.35 4.60
N ARG A 188 11.24 8.75 5.56
CA ARG A 188 9.87 8.24 5.39
C ARG A 188 8.80 9.24 5.84
N THR A 189 9.17 10.49 6.07
CA THR A 189 8.19 11.55 6.34
C THR A 189 7.37 11.81 5.09
N GLY A 190 6.04 11.89 5.23
CA GLY A 190 5.13 12.18 4.11
C GLY A 190 4.52 10.95 3.43
N VAL A 191 4.88 9.72 3.80
CA VAL A 191 4.08 8.52 3.46
C VAL A 191 3.00 8.21 4.51
N GLU A 192 2.93 8.97 5.60
CA GLU A 192 1.87 8.86 6.59
C GLU A 192 0.52 9.22 5.96
N GLY A 193 -0.43 8.28 6.02
CA GLY A 193 -1.73 8.42 5.38
C GLY A 193 -1.75 8.13 3.88
N MET A 194 -0.64 7.73 3.24
CA MET A 194 -0.68 7.20 1.88
C MET A 194 -1.14 5.74 1.88
N ASP A 195 -1.88 5.33 0.84
CA ASP A 195 -2.09 3.93 0.52
C ASP A 195 -0.91 3.36 -0.29
N ALA A 196 -0.82 2.03 -0.37
CA ALA A 196 0.28 1.34 -1.06
C ALA A 196 0.40 1.73 -2.54
N ARG A 197 -0.71 1.91 -3.25
CA ARG A 197 -0.70 2.27 -4.68
C ARG A 197 -0.21 3.70 -4.90
N SER A 198 -0.73 4.65 -4.11
CA SER A 198 -0.31 6.04 -4.14
C SER A 198 1.19 6.16 -3.87
N TRP A 199 1.71 5.35 -2.93
CA TRP A 199 3.14 5.24 -2.69
C TRP A 199 3.91 4.67 -3.90
N LEU A 200 3.46 3.59 -4.53
CA LEU A 200 4.09 3.03 -5.74
C LEU A 200 4.20 4.04 -6.88
N ILE A 201 3.21 4.93 -7.01
CA ILE A 201 3.26 6.06 -7.96
C ILE A 201 4.29 7.09 -7.52
N ALA A 202 4.28 7.48 -6.23
CA ALA A 202 5.17 8.49 -5.69
C ALA A 202 6.66 8.11 -5.80
N ILE A 203 7.00 6.83 -5.63
CA ILE A 203 8.37 6.32 -5.81
C ILE A 203 8.74 6.10 -7.28
N GLY A 204 7.79 6.25 -8.21
CA GLY A 204 7.98 6.05 -9.65
C GLY A 204 7.85 4.61 -10.13
N TRP A 205 7.50 3.65 -9.26
CA TRP A 205 7.34 2.23 -9.63
C TRP A 205 6.17 2.01 -10.56
N ARG A 206 5.07 2.74 -10.35
CA ARG A 206 3.87 2.72 -11.22
C ARG A 206 3.64 4.09 -11.84
N ALA A 207 3.23 4.11 -13.11
CA ALA A 207 2.77 5.33 -13.75
C ALA A 207 1.38 5.73 -13.25
N ASP A 208 1.16 7.03 -13.01
CA ASP A 208 -0.17 7.57 -12.74
C ASP A 208 -0.96 7.79 -14.03
N THR A 209 -1.73 6.77 -14.43
CA THR A 209 -2.55 6.81 -15.64
C THR A 209 -3.93 7.45 -15.44
N ALA A 210 -4.29 7.86 -14.21
CA ALA A 210 -5.60 8.44 -13.96
C ALA A 210 -5.74 9.79 -14.70
N PRO A 211 -6.86 10.04 -15.40
CA PRO A 211 -7.09 11.28 -16.13
C PRO A 211 -7.48 12.46 -15.22
N PHE A 212 -7.54 12.24 -13.91
CA PHE A 212 -7.98 13.23 -12.92
C PHE A 212 -7.03 13.28 -11.72
N ARG A 213 -7.23 14.28 -10.85
CA ARG A 213 -6.57 14.45 -9.55
C ARG A 213 -7.64 14.53 -8.46
N PRO A 214 -7.56 13.71 -7.40
CA PRO A 214 -8.45 13.87 -6.26
C PRO A 214 -8.06 15.09 -5.43
N LEU A 215 -9.06 15.88 -5.03
CA LEU A 215 -8.90 17.07 -4.19
C LEU A 215 -10.05 17.22 -3.21
N LEU A 216 -9.78 17.87 -2.08
CA LEU A 216 -10.82 18.31 -1.16
C LEU A 216 -11.22 19.74 -1.47
N GLN A 217 -12.50 20.02 -1.50
CA GLN A 217 -13.03 21.37 -1.66
C GLN A 217 -13.75 21.78 -0.39
N LEU A 218 -13.34 22.91 0.19
CA LEU A 218 -14.10 23.58 1.24
C LEU A 218 -15.15 24.48 0.56
N LEU A 219 -16.42 24.15 0.75
CA LEU A 219 -17.55 24.93 0.27
C LEU A 219 -18.03 25.84 1.39
N GLU A 220 -18.20 27.11 1.04
CA GLU A 220 -18.82 28.11 1.91
C GLU A 220 -20.34 27.93 1.95
N PRO A 221 -20.99 28.41 3.03
CA PRO A 221 -22.44 28.49 3.10
C PRO A 221 -23.02 29.25 1.90
N ASP A 222 -24.07 28.70 1.31
CA ASP A 222 -24.76 29.25 0.15
C ASP A 222 -26.29 29.09 0.30
N ASP A 223 -27.04 29.43 -0.74
CA ASP A 223 -28.50 29.32 -0.74
C ASP A 223 -29.00 27.86 -0.62
N GLU A 224 -28.15 26.86 -0.88
CA GLU A 224 -28.48 25.44 -0.79
C GLU A 224 -28.13 24.84 0.59
N ALA A 225 -27.09 25.35 1.24
CA ALA A 225 -26.61 24.86 2.53
C ALA A 225 -26.14 26.02 3.44
N GLU A 226 -26.71 26.10 4.64
CA GLU A 226 -26.39 27.15 5.63
C GLU A 226 -25.03 26.94 6.33
N ASP A 227 -24.44 25.75 6.20
CA ASP A 227 -23.21 25.37 6.88
C ASP A 227 -22.04 25.15 5.91
N TRP A 228 -20.83 25.37 6.41
CA TRP A 228 -19.60 25.01 5.70
C TRP A 228 -19.53 23.50 5.51
N ARG A 229 -18.93 23.04 4.40
CA ARG A 229 -18.82 21.60 4.12
C ARG A 229 -17.55 21.27 3.35
N LEU A 230 -16.95 20.13 3.68
CA LEU A 230 -15.83 19.56 2.92
C LEU A 230 -16.34 18.49 1.96
N ARG A 231 -15.96 18.59 0.69
CA ARG A 231 -16.36 17.66 -0.36
C ARG A 231 -15.15 17.08 -1.07
N LEU A 232 -15.20 15.81 -1.44
CA LEU A 232 -14.24 15.23 -2.38
C LEU A 232 -14.66 15.53 -3.82
N VAL A 233 -13.70 16.01 -4.60
CA VAL A 233 -13.87 16.35 -6.01
C VAL A 233 -12.71 15.79 -6.81
N LEU A 234 -12.98 15.37 -8.04
CA LEU A 234 -11.98 14.92 -9.00
C LEU A 234 -11.83 16.00 -10.06
N GLN A 235 -10.63 16.56 -10.18
CA GLN A 235 -10.32 17.56 -11.20
C GLN A 235 -9.67 16.88 -12.40
N ASN A 236 -10.20 17.14 -13.59
CA ASN A 236 -9.61 16.66 -14.84
C ASN A 236 -8.19 17.24 -15.02
N LYS A 237 -7.24 16.41 -15.45
CA LYS A 237 -5.85 16.83 -15.70
C LYS A 237 -5.71 17.71 -16.95
N GLU A 238 -6.61 17.57 -17.92
CA GLU A 238 -6.61 18.35 -19.16
C GLU A 238 -7.36 19.67 -19.02
N ASP A 239 -8.42 19.69 -18.21
CA ASP A 239 -9.23 20.87 -17.94
C ASP A 239 -9.47 21.07 -16.44
N ALA A 240 -8.79 22.06 -15.85
CA ALA A 240 -8.91 22.35 -14.42
C ALA A 240 -10.31 22.82 -13.98
N ALA A 241 -11.16 23.27 -14.90
CA ALA A 241 -12.54 23.67 -14.61
C ALA A 241 -13.52 22.48 -14.58
N ASP A 242 -13.15 21.33 -15.16
CA ASP A 242 -13.94 20.11 -15.14
C ASP A 242 -13.74 19.39 -13.80
N LEU A 243 -14.71 19.60 -12.91
CA LEU A 243 -14.76 19.04 -11.55
C LEU A 243 -15.93 18.06 -11.41
N ALA A 244 -15.62 16.80 -11.11
CA ALA A 244 -16.63 15.80 -10.77
C ALA A 244 -16.73 15.63 -9.26
N ALA A 245 -17.90 15.87 -8.68
CA ALA A 245 -18.14 15.65 -7.25
C ALA A 245 -18.27 14.14 -6.96
N VAL A 246 -17.57 13.68 -5.92
CA VAL A 246 -17.58 12.28 -5.48
C VAL A 246 -17.99 12.19 -4.02
N ARG A 247 -18.95 11.30 -3.74
CA ARG A 247 -19.29 10.87 -2.40
C ARG A 247 -18.55 9.57 -2.11
N LEU A 248 -17.93 9.49 -0.94
CA LEU A 248 -17.31 8.26 -0.44
C LEU A 248 -18.17 7.69 0.67
N SER A 249 -18.56 6.42 0.56
CA SER A 249 -19.25 5.70 1.64
C SER A 249 -18.29 5.34 2.77
N ALA A 250 -18.83 4.92 3.92
CA ALA A 250 -18.04 4.46 5.06
C ALA A 250 -17.18 3.22 4.78
N ASP A 251 -17.51 2.48 3.72
CA ASP A 251 -16.83 1.28 3.23
C ASP A 251 -15.82 1.58 2.10
N GLY A 252 -15.73 2.85 1.66
CA GLY A 252 -14.77 3.28 0.64
C GLY A 252 -15.29 3.19 -0.79
N GLU A 253 -16.59 2.96 -0.98
CA GLU A 253 -17.22 3.01 -2.29
C GLU A 253 -17.42 4.45 -2.76
N ALA A 254 -17.07 4.73 -4.01
CA ALA A 254 -17.30 6.03 -4.62
C ALA A 254 -18.65 6.07 -5.36
N LEU A 255 -19.43 7.12 -5.09
CA LEU A 255 -20.73 7.38 -5.68
C LEU A 255 -20.78 8.81 -6.25
N GLY A 256 -21.26 8.99 -7.48
CA GLY A 256 -21.32 10.30 -8.11
C GLY A 256 -21.55 10.21 -9.61
N THR A 257 -21.30 11.31 -10.31
CA THR A 257 -21.43 11.39 -11.77
C THR A 257 -20.12 11.92 -12.33
N TRP A 258 -19.49 11.12 -13.19
CA TRP A 258 -18.21 11.39 -13.83
C TRP A 258 -18.18 10.73 -15.20
N GLN A 259 -17.15 11.03 -15.99
CA GLN A 259 -16.95 10.42 -17.31
C GLN A 259 -16.75 8.89 -17.16
N GLU A 260 -17.41 8.08 -17.98
CA GLU A 260 -17.40 6.60 -17.85
C GLU A 260 -15.97 6.02 -17.80
N ALA A 261 -15.04 6.61 -18.56
CA ALA A 261 -13.63 6.22 -18.59
C ALA A 261 -12.92 6.36 -17.22
N TRP A 262 -13.44 7.19 -16.31
CA TRP A 262 -12.85 7.39 -14.99
C TRP A 262 -13.26 6.31 -13.99
N THR A 263 -14.40 5.65 -14.21
CA THR A 263 -14.98 4.64 -13.31
C THR A 263 -13.96 3.59 -12.83
N PRO A 264 -13.21 2.89 -13.70
CA PRO A 264 -12.25 1.88 -13.23
C PRO A 264 -11.17 2.48 -12.32
N HIS A 265 -10.67 3.68 -12.64
CA HIS A 265 -9.68 4.36 -11.80
C HIS A 265 -10.26 4.85 -10.47
N ILE A 266 -11.53 5.21 -10.43
CA ILE A 266 -12.20 5.69 -9.22
C ILE A 266 -12.48 4.53 -8.27
N LEU A 267 -13.11 3.46 -8.76
CA LEU A 267 -13.43 2.27 -7.96
C LEU A 267 -12.16 1.63 -7.37
N GLU A 268 -11.07 1.63 -8.15
CA GLU A 268 -9.80 1.08 -7.69
C GLU A 268 -9.11 1.95 -6.62
N ARG A 269 -9.33 3.28 -6.62
CA ARG A 269 -8.63 4.24 -5.74
C ARG A 269 -9.45 4.71 -4.54
N SER A 270 -10.77 4.60 -4.59
CA SER A 270 -11.67 5.15 -3.57
C SER A 270 -11.46 4.59 -2.16
N PRO A 271 -11.15 3.29 -1.95
CA PRO A 271 -10.86 2.79 -0.60
C PRO A 271 -9.58 3.42 -0.02
N GLY A 272 -8.55 3.61 -0.85
CA GLY A 272 -7.30 4.27 -0.46
C GLY A 272 -7.50 5.74 -0.07
N TRP A 273 -8.35 6.46 -0.82
CA TRP A 273 -8.73 7.82 -0.45
C TRP A 273 -9.38 7.88 0.94
N LEU A 274 -10.33 6.99 1.21
CA LEU A 274 -10.99 6.94 2.52
C LEU A 274 -9.99 6.67 3.65
N GLN A 275 -9.10 5.68 3.47
CA GLN A 275 -8.06 5.35 4.45
C GLN A 275 -7.16 6.55 4.72
N SER A 276 -6.73 7.23 3.66
CA SER A 276 -5.90 8.43 3.74
C SER A 276 -6.58 9.55 4.51
N LEU A 277 -7.82 9.88 4.14
CA LEU A 277 -8.57 10.95 4.77
C LEU A 277 -8.81 10.69 6.25
N ARG A 278 -9.14 9.45 6.65
CA ARG A 278 -9.30 9.07 8.06
C ARG A 278 -8.01 9.15 8.87
N ALA A 279 -6.86 8.94 8.24
CA ALA A 279 -5.56 9.06 8.91
C ALA A 279 -5.14 10.53 9.14
N ILE A 280 -5.56 11.44 8.25
CA ILE A 280 -5.09 12.84 8.24
C ILE A 280 -6.07 13.78 8.93
N LEU A 281 -7.37 13.65 8.64
CA LEU A 281 -8.40 14.57 9.09
C LEU A 281 -8.96 14.20 10.46
N PRO A 282 -9.15 15.17 11.37
CA PRO A 282 -9.89 14.95 12.60
C PRO A 282 -11.36 14.52 12.36
N ASP A 283 -11.89 13.67 13.24
CA ASP A 283 -13.26 13.10 13.17
C ASP A 283 -14.38 14.15 13.08
N ARG A 284 -14.13 15.40 13.48
CA ARG A 284 -15.10 16.49 13.32
C ARG A 284 -15.48 16.74 11.85
N TYR A 285 -14.60 16.43 10.90
CA TYR A 285 -14.83 16.63 9.47
C TYR A 285 -15.48 15.44 8.78
N LEU A 286 -15.55 14.29 9.45
CA LEU A 286 -15.98 13.02 8.88
C LEU A 286 -17.26 12.51 9.57
N TYR A 287 -18.12 11.85 8.81
CA TYR A 287 -19.14 10.98 9.36
C TYR A 287 -18.54 9.60 9.65
N ASP A 288 -18.91 9.03 10.80
CA ASP A 288 -18.41 7.71 11.21
C ASP A 288 -19.06 6.58 10.41
N THR A 289 -20.33 6.74 10.03
CA THR A 289 -21.14 5.73 9.32
C THR A 289 -22.04 6.37 8.27
N GLY A 290 -22.45 5.58 7.29
CA GLY A 290 -23.45 5.95 6.28
C GLY A 290 -22.92 5.95 4.84
N GLU A 291 -23.79 6.38 3.92
CA GLU A 291 -23.52 6.44 2.48
C GLU A 291 -22.54 7.56 2.10
N GLN A 292 -22.18 8.43 3.06
CA GLN A 292 -21.26 9.53 2.83
C GLN A 292 -20.41 9.85 4.06
N VAL A 293 -19.09 9.86 3.89
CA VAL A 293 -18.09 10.17 4.94
C VAL A 293 -17.79 11.67 5.02
N LEU A 294 -17.93 12.40 3.91
CA LEU A 294 -17.69 13.84 3.82
C LEU A 294 -19.01 14.64 3.79
N ASN A 295 -18.96 15.95 3.56
CA ASN A 295 -20.10 16.90 3.62
C ASN A 295 -20.77 17.03 5.00
N LYS A 296 -20.07 16.68 6.08
CA LYS A 296 -20.56 16.98 7.44
C LYS A 296 -20.64 18.50 7.62
N PRO A 297 -21.77 19.05 8.12
CA PRO A 297 -21.90 20.46 8.45
C PRO A 297 -20.79 20.90 9.41
N LEU A 298 -20.10 21.98 9.05
CA LEU A 298 -19.02 22.58 9.82
C LEU A 298 -19.46 23.96 10.29
N SER A 299 -19.19 24.28 11.55
CA SER A 299 -19.32 25.63 12.07
C SER A 299 -18.24 26.55 11.48
N ASP A 300 -18.45 27.86 11.57
CA ASP A 300 -17.46 28.87 11.19
C ASP A 300 -16.11 28.65 11.88
N GLU A 301 -16.12 28.26 13.16
CA GLU A 301 -14.90 27.96 13.92
C GLU A 301 -14.16 26.74 13.34
N ALA A 302 -14.89 25.68 12.97
CA ALA A 302 -14.30 24.49 12.36
C ALA A 302 -13.76 24.79 10.95
N ALA A 303 -14.47 25.60 10.16
CA ALA A 303 -14.01 26.05 8.85
C ALA A 303 -12.73 26.90 8.96
N TRP A 304 -12.67 27.81 9.94
CA TRP A 304 -11.48 28.61 10.20
C TRP A 304 -10.28 27.76 10.64
N GLN A 305 -10.51 26.79 11.52
CA GLN A 305 -9.51 25.83 11.95
C GLN A 305 -8.97 25.01 10.76
N PHE A 306 -9.84 24.62 9.84
CA PHE A 306 -9.44 23.94 8.60
C PHE A 306 -8.54 24.83 7.73
N LEU A 307 -8.95 26.07 7.50
CA LEU A 307 -8.21 27.04 6.67
C LEU A 307 -6.82 27.40 7.22
N THR A 308 -6.64 27.36 8.54
CA THR A 308 -5.41 27.82 9.20
C THR A 308 -4.49 26.69 9.63
N MET A 309 -5.02 25.51 9.97
CA MET A 309 -4.23 24.41 10.55
C MET A 309 -4.41 23.08 9.81
N ASP A 310 -5.64 22.60 9.62
CA ASP A 310 -5.84 21.22 9.16
C ASP A 310 -5.57 21.05 7.65
N SER A 311 -5.74 22.11 6.85
CA SER A 311 -5.38 22.11 5.42
C SER A 311 -3.88 21.87 5.17
N GLN A 312 -3.01 22.29 6.08
CA GLN A 312 -1.56 22.05 5.96
C GLN A 312 -1.24 20.55 6.03
N ARG A 313 -1.90 19.82 6.92
CA ARG A 313 -1.69 18.36 7.07
C ARG A 313 -2.09 17.60 5.81
N LEU A 314 -3.14 18.05 5.13
CA LEU A 314 -3.54 17.53 3.83
C LEU A 314 -2.48 17.81 2.77
N LEU A 315 -1.96 19.04 2.70
CA LEU A 315 -0.92 19.39 1.73
C LEU A 315 0.38 18.59 1.96
N ASP A 316 0.79 18.42 3.22
CA ASP A 316 2.00 17.67 3.60
C ASP A 316 1.90 16.18 3.27
N SER A 317 0.68 15.63 3.22
CA SER A 317 0.39 14.25 2.81
C SER A 317 0.07 14.11 1.32
N GLY A 318 0.20 15.19 0.54
CA GLY A 318 0.05 15.20 -0.92
C GLY A 318 -1.37 15.42 -1.42
N TRP A 319 -2.35 15.68 -0.54
CA TRP A 319 -3.68 16.09 -0.96
C TRP A 319 -3.69 17.52 -1.49
N LEU A 320 -4.49 17.76 -2.53
CA LEU A 320 -4.79 19.10 -3.01
C LEU A 320 -6.08 19.59 -2.37
N VAL A 321 -6.14 20.90 -2.06
CA VAL A 321 -7.30 21.53 -1.44
C VAL A 321 -7.73 22.75 -2.24
N LEU A 322 -9.00 22.78 -2.66
CA LEU A 322 -9.66 23.95 -3.24
C LEU A 322 -10.33 24.75 -2.13
N LEU A 323 -9.96 26.03 -2.03
CA LEU A 323 -10.46 26.96 -1.02
C LEU A 323 -11.40 27.99 -1.65
N PRO A 324 -12.29 28.62 -0.87
CA PRO A 324 -13.14 29.69 -1.37
C PRO A 324 -12.34 30.83 -1.99
N ALA A 325 -12.88 31.44 -3.03
CA ALA A 325 -12.21 32.47 -3.82
C ALA A 325 -11.76 33.68 -2.98
N TRP A 326 -12.52 34.05 -1.94
CA TRP A 326 -12.16 35.15 -1.04
C TRP A 326 -10.92 34.85 -0.20
N TRP A 327 -10.72 33.58 0.20
CA TRP A 327 -9.56 33.16 0.97
C TRP A 327 -8.31 33.14 0.10
N GLU A 328 -8.42 32.65 -1.14
CA GLU A 328 -7.32 32.71 -2.10
C GLU A 328 -6.90 34.17 -2.38
N ALA A 329 -7.88 35.07 -2.53
CA ALA A 329 -7.62 36.49 -2.75
C ALA A 329 -6.99 37.19 -1.53
N ALA A 330 -7.41 36.82 -0.32
CA ALA A 330 -6.88 37.35 0.94
C ALA A 330 -5.42 36.89 1.17
N SER A 331 -5.11 35.63 0.88
CA SER A 331 -3.75 35.08 1.03
C SER A 331 -2.75 35.66 0.01
N ARG A 332 -3.20 35.93 -1.22
CA ARG A 332 -2.35 36.52 -2.29
C ARG A 332 -2.00 38.01 -2.07
N LYS A 333 -2.80 38.76 -1.31
CA LYS A 333 -2.58 40.19 -1.03
C LYS A 333 -1.85 40.39 0.30
N LYS A 334 -0.53 40.19 0.36
CA LYS A 334 0.26 40.60 1.54
C LYS A 334 0.57 42.11 1.51
N PRO A 335 0.13 42.93 2.49
CA PRO A 335 0.69 44.26 2.70
C PRO A 335 2.01 44.14 3.48
N LYS A 336 3.13 44.59 2.92
CA LYS A 336 4.36 44.83 3.70
C LYS A 336 4.18 46.13 4.49
N LEU A 337 3.82 46.06 5.78
CA LEU A 337 3.75 47.27 6.62
C LEU A 337 4.65 47.14 7.85
N ARG A 338 5.63 48.06 7.91
CA ARG A 338 6.49 48.33 9.06
C ARG A 338 5.63 48.88 10.20
N ALA A 339 5.73 48.25 11.36
CA ALA A 339 5.07 48.66 12.59
C ALA A 339 5.52 50.05 13.08
N LYS A 340 4.55 50.89 13.46
CA LYS A 340 4.74 51.90 14.51
C LYS A 340 3.41 52.04 15.28
N VAL A 341 3.36 51.37 16.43
CA VAL A 341 2.25 51.36 17.39
C VAL A 341 2.15 52.72 18.08
N HIS A 342 0.94 53.28 18.20
CA HIS A 342 0.54 54.15 19.32
C HIS A 342 -0.87 53.73 19.76
N ALA A 343 -0.99 53.35 21.04
CA ALA A 343 -2.25 53.07 21.72
C ALA A 343 -2.89 54.37 22.23
N GLY A 344 -4.22 54.42 22.29
CA GLY A 344 -4.98 55.48 22.95
C GLY A 344 -6.46 55.11 23.10
N GLU A 345 -6.89 54.96 24.35
CA GLU A 345 -8.24 54.64 24.84
C GLU A 345 -9.32 55.68 24.48
N GLY A 346 -10.60 55.28 24.45
CA GLY A 346 -11.72 56.22 24.64
C GLY A 346 -13.10 55.83 24.08
N ASP A 347 -13.85 55.04 24.86
CA ASP A 347 -15.29 55.13 25.20
C ASP A 347 -16.45 55.23 24.15
N ASN A 348 -17.46 54.39 24.44
CA ASN A 348 -18.93 54.49 24.26
C ASN A 348 -19.68 54.35 22.91
N ARG A 349 -20.57 53.33 22.93
CA ARG A 349 -21.99 53.25 22.49
C ARG A 349 -22.38 52.87 21.05
N GLU A 350 -23.23 51.82 21.05
CA GLU A 350 -24.39 51.55 20.18
C GLU A 350 -24.20 50.82 18.83
N ARG A 351 -24.37 49.50 18.93
CA ARG A 351 -25.19 48.60 18.08
C ARG A 351 -25.44 49.04 16.62
N SER A 352 -24.56 48.58 15.75
CA SER A 352 -24.92 47.88 14.51
C SER A 352 -23.83 46.84 14.22
N SER A 353 -24.18 45.58 14.03
CA SER A 353 -23.24 44.46 13.81
C SER A 353 -23.88 43.51 12.81
N GLY A 354 -24.09 43.93 11.56
CA GLY A 354 -23.14 43.68 10.47
C GLY A 354 -21.76 44.32 10.61
N GLY A 355 -20.73 43.47 10.56
CA GLY A 355 -19.33 43.88 10.48
C GLY A 355 -18.51 43.41 11.68
N SER A 356 -17.78 42.29 11.50
CA SER A 356 -16.49 42.13 12.17
C SER A 356 -15.55 41.40 11.22
N LEU A 357 -15.11 42.17 10.24
CA LEU A 357 -13.87 41.95 9.52
C LEU A 357 -12.72 42.22 10.51
N PHE A 358 -11.75 41.31 10.55
CA PHE A 358 -10.38 41.48 11.05
C PHE A 358 -10.12 41.37 12.57
N GLY A 359 -9.47 40.26 12.93
CA GLY A 359 -8.26 40.28 13.74
C GLY A 359 -7.07 39.86 12.87
N LEU A 360 -6.53 40.81 12.09
CA LEU A 360 -5.28 40.66 11.34
C LEU A 360 -4.13 40.51 12.34
N ASP A 361 -3.63 39.30 12.62
CA ASP A 361 -2.24 39.07 13.07
C ASP A 361 -1.82 37.58 13.15
N ALA A 362 -2.00 36.81 12.07
CA ALA A 362 -1.37 35.49 11.95
C ALA A 362 -0.90 35.22 10.53
N LEU A 363 0.12 35.96 10.08
CA LEU A 363 0.80 35.72 8.82
C LEU A 363 2.02 34.81 9.06
N ILE A 364 1.92 33.53 8.67
CA ILE A 364 3.08 32.66 8.47
C ILE A 364 3.06 32.11 7.03
N ASN A 365 4.26 32.02 6.46
CA ASN A 365 4.61 31.91 5.05
C ASN A 365 4.28 30.56 4.40
N PHE A 366 3.68 30.53 3.19
CA PHE A 366 3.64 29.31 2.38
C PHE A 366 3.69 29.55 0.86
N ASP A 367 4.42 28.67 0.18
CA ASP A 367 4.48 28.49 -1.27
C ASP A 367 3.29 27.63 -1.73
N TRP A 368 2.47 28.15 -2.63
CA TRP A 368 1.33 27.42 -3.19
C TRP A 368 1.71 26.71 -4.50
N ARG A 369 1.18 25.50 -4.72
CA ARG A 369 1.06 24.89 -6.05
C ARG A 369 -0.42 24.96 -6.45
N ILE A 370 -0.76 25.87 -7.36
CA ILE A 370 -2.13 26.13 -7.81
C ILE A 370 -2.44 25.26 -9.03
N ALA A 371 -3.61 24.62 -9.02
CA ALA A 371 -4.37 24.34 -10.23
C ALA A 371 -5.37 25.48 -10.40
N SER A 372 -5.16 26.34 -11.39
CA SER A 372 -5.95 27.55 -11.59
C SER A 372 -7.26 27.24 -12.29
N GLU A 373 -8.38 27.61 -11.69
CA GLU A 373 -9.66 27.75 -12.40
C GLU A 373 -9.55 28.99 -13.30
N THR A 374 -9.47 28.78 -14.61
CA THR A 374 -9.51 29.88 -15.58
C THR A 374 -10.96 30.03 -16.01
N ARG A 375 -11.68 31.03 -15.47
CA ARG A 375 -13.00 31.41 -16.02
C ARG A 375 -12.82 32.48 -17.12
N PRO A 376 -13.64 32.43 -18.18
CA PRO A 376 -13.53 33.27 -19.38
C PRO A 376 -13.79 34.75 -19.15
#